data_AF-A0A960UYU4-F1
#
_entry.id   AF-A0A960UYU4-F1
#
_cell.length_a   1.000
_cell.length_b   1.000
_cell.length_c   1.000
_cell.angle_alpha   90.00
_cell.angle_beta   90.00
_cell.angle_gamma   90.00
#
_symmetry.space_group_name_H-M   'P 1'
#
loop_
_entity.id
_entity.type
_entity.pdbx_description
1 polymer ?
#
loop_
_entity_poly.entity_id
_entity_poly.type
_entity_poly.pdbx_seq_one_letter_code
_entity_poly.pdbx_strand_id
1 'polypeptide(L)'
;SGESIPSMSPHGPEDEITGIIVMVDPELNFRPVLRPSLYMSNGRRIYGPGTLQPGLSRPPVLYFKSLNDARNRGNAGLRPAIVYATETMNQGDAVIDASDARRILGSRSGRQALRESRVLFVIQ
;
A
#
# COMPACT_ATOMS: atom_id res chain seq x y z
N SER A 1 -14.54 -41.52 -19.28
CA SER A 1 -14.93 -40.66 -18.15
C SER A 1 -13.98 -39.48 -18.14
N GLY A 2 -14.43 -38.30 -18.58
CA GLY A 2 -13.58 -37.11 -18.63
C GLY A 2 -13.67 -36.36 -17.31
N GLU A 3 -12.59 -36.32 -16.55
CA GLU A 3 -12.46 -35.43 -15.40
C GLU A 3 -12.28 -34.00 -15.91
N SER A 4 -13.27 -33.16 -15.63
CA SER A 4 -13.20 -31.72 -15.83
C SER A 4 -12.22 -31.13 -14.82
N ILE A 5 -11.09 -30.63 -15.29
CA ILE A 5 -10.17 -29.84 -14.46
C ILE A 5 -10.91 -28.59 -13.99
N PRO A 6 -10.99 -28.29 -12.68
CA PRO A 6 -11.62 -27.07 -12.20
C PRO A 6 -10.86 -25.87 -12.77
N SER A 7 -11.58 -25.01 -13.49
CA SER A 7 -11.09 -23.68 -13.88
C SER A 7 -10.79 -22.88 -12.62
N MET A 8 -9.53 -22.88 -12.18
CA MET A 8 -9.02 -21.90 -11.23
C MET A 8 -9.15 -20.53 -11.90
N SER A 9 -10.23 -19.81 -11.61
CA SER A 9 -10.28 -18.38 -11.85
C SER A 9 -9.03 -17.77 -11.20
N PRO A 10 -8.22 -16.97 -11.91
CA PRO A 10 -6.95 -16.46 -11.40
C PRO A 10 -7.10 -15.42 -10.27
N HIS A 11 -8.29 -15.33 -9.67
CA HIS A 11 -8.69 -14.34 -8.67
C HIS A 11 -9.48 -15.05 -7.57
N GLY A 12 -8.76 -15.77 -6.72
CA GLY A 12 -9.30 -16.22 -5.44
C GLY A 12 -9.34 -15.07 -4.42
N PRO A 13 -10.08 -15.21 -3.31
CA PRO A 13 -10.09 -14.24 -2.22
C PRO A 13 -8.71 -14.01 -1.56
N GLU A 14 -7.70 -14.84 -1.86
CA GLU A 14 -6.33 -14.71 -1.35
C GLU A 14 -5.53 -13.55 -2.00
N ASP A 15 -5.92 -13.09 -3.20
CA ASP A 15 -5.28 -11.96 -3.88
C ASP A 15 -5.89 -10.59 -3.54
N GLU A 16 -6.87 -10.56 -2.62
CA GLU A 16 -7.59 -9.33 -2.26
C GLU A 16 -6.80 -8.49 -1.26
N ILE A 17 -6.10 -7.49 -1.79
CA ILE A 17 -5.47 -6.42 -1.01
C ILE A 17 -6.54 -5.41 -0.57
N THR A 18 -6.76 -5.26 0.74
CA THR A 18 -7.76 -4.34 1.30
C THR A 18 -7.20 -2.96 1.65
N GLY A 19 -5.88 -2.82 1.64
CA GLY A 19 -5.11 -1.66 2.09
C GLY A 19 -3.61 -1.90 1.92
N ILE A 20 -2.80 -0.87 2.15
CA ILE A 20 -1.35 -0.95 2.10
C ILE A 20 -0.80 -0.41 3.42
N ILE A 21 0.06 -1.17 4.09
CA ILE A 21 0.84 -0.73 5.24
C ILE A 21 2.30 -0.70 4.82
N VAL A 22 2.89 0.49 4.84
CA VAL A 22 4.31 0.74 4.52
C VAL A 22 5.09 0.77 5.82
N MET A 23 5.96 -0.22 6.02
CA MET A 23 6.90 -0.27 7.14
C MET A 23 8.12 0.59 6.79
N VAL A 24 8.48 1.50 7.67
CA VAL A 24 9.60 2.43 7.47
C VAL A 24 10.60 2.26 8.61
N ASP A 25 11.82 1.90 8.23
CA ASP A 25 12.95 1.74 9.15
C ASP A 25 13.45 3.11 9.68
N PRO A 26 13.85 3.22 10.96
CA PRO A 26 14.39 4.46 11.52
C PRO A 26 15.60 5.02 10.75
N GLU A 27 16.44 4.17 10.18
CA GLU A 27 17.66 4.55 9.46
C GLU A 27 17.38 5.36 8.19
N LEU A 28 16.16 5.25 7.65
CA LEU A 28 15.73 5.94 6.45
C LEU A 28 15.46 7.44 6.64
N ASN A 29 15.53 7.94 7.88
CA ASN A 29 15.31 9.36 8.23
C ASN A 29 13.99 9.94 7.68
N PHE A 30 12.96 9.10 7.53
CA PHE A 30 11.66 9.49 7.02
C PHE A 30 10.95 10.46 7.96
N ARG A 31 10.38 11.52 7.41
CA ARG A 31 9.59 12.53 8.13
C ARG A 31 8.14 12.47 7.68
N PRO A 32 7.18 12.27 8.60
CA PRO A 32 5.76 12.36 8.28
C PRO A 32 5.41 13.68 7.62
N VAL A 33 4.70 13.61 6.49
CA VAL A 33 4.16 14.78 5.77
C VAL A 33 2.67 14.60 5.48
N LEU A 34 1.96 15.69 5.20
CA LEU A 34 0.51 15.64 4.93
C LEU A 34 0.15 14.93 3.63
N ARG A 35 1.07 14.91 2.66
CA ARG A 35 0.84 14.39 1.31
C ARG A 35 2.05 13.60 0.80
N PRO A 36 2.35 12.45 1.43
CA PRO A 36 3.46 11.62 1.00
C PRO A 36 3.12 10.97 -0.34
N SER A 37 4.17 10.57 -1.05
CA SER A 37 4.10 9.72 -2.22
C SER A 37 4.75 8.37 -1.94
N LEU A 38 4.31 7.36 -2.68
CA LEU A 38 4.95 6.05 -2.72
C LEU A 38 5.45 5.82 -4.15
N TYR A 39 6.72 5.44 -4.28
CA TYR A 39 7.34 5.15 -5.56
C TYR A 39 7.78 3.69 -5.65
N MET A 40 7.93 3.23 -6.88
CA MET A 40 8.73 2.05 -7.21
C MET A 40 10.20 2.43 -7.26
N SER A 41 11.09 1.46 -7.08
CA SER A 41 12.54 1.64 -7.24
C SER A 41 13.00 2.19 -8.60
N ASN A 42 12.15 2.13 -9.64
CA ASN A 42 12.42 2.76 -10.94
C ASN A 42 11.96 4.23 -11.05
N GLY A 43 11.59 4.86 -9.93
CA GLY A 43 11.14 6.26 -9.87
C GLY A 43 9.67 6.48 -10.27
N ARG A 44 8.92 5.44 -10.65
CA ARG A 44 7.49 5.58 -10.95
C ARG A 44 6.69 5.76 -9.66
N ARG A 45 5.94 6.86 -9.57
CA ARG A 45 4.96 7.07 -8.48
C ARG A 45 3.77 6.13 -8.62
N ILE A 46 3.39 5.48 -7.52
CA ILE A 46 2.22 4.59 -7.44
C ILE A 46 1.15 5.12 -6.48
N TYR A 47 1.52 6.03 -5.57
CA TYR A 47 0.63 6.69 -4.64
C TYR A 47 1.04 8.15 -4.40
N GLY A 48 0.09 9.00 -4.04
CA GLY A 48 0.33 10.40 -3.68
C GLY A 48 -0.65 11.36 -4.37
N PRO A 49 -0.33 12.67 -4.41
CA PRO A 49 -1.17 13.67 -5.08
C PRO A 49 -1.58 13.26 -6.50
N GLY A 50 -2.88 13.37 -6.80
CA GLY A 50 -3.46 12.96 -8.09
C GLY A 50 -3.84 11.48 -8.20
N THR A 51 -3.47 10.63 -7.23
CA THR A 51 -3.88 9.21 -7.21
C THR A 51 -5.26 9.01 -6.58
N LEU A 52 -5.64 9.91 -5.68
CA LEU A 52 -6.83 9.78 -4.83
C LEU A 52 -8.13 10.05 -5.59
N GLN A 53 -9.19 9.32 -5.23
CA GLN A 53 -10.53 9.59 -5.73
C GLN A 53 -11.02 10.99 -5.27
N PRO A 54 -11.63 11.79 -6.17
CA PRO A 54 -12.23 13.07 -5.79
C PRO A 54 -13.28 12.91 -4.68
N GLY A 55 -13.33 13.86 -3.74
CA GLY A 55 -14.36 13.90 -2.70
C GLY A 55 -14.16 12.90 -1.54
N LEU A 56 -12.99 12.26 -1.44
CA LEU A 56 -12.67 11.44 -0.26
C LEU A 56 -12.68 12.28 1.02
N SER A 57 -13.47 11.86 1.99
CA SER A 57 -13.51 12.43 3.35
C SER A 57 -12.37 11.93 4.25
N ARG A 58 -11.53 11.02 3.74
CA ARG A 58 -10.43 10.39 4.48
C ARG A 58 -9.12 11.14 4.25
N PRO A 59 -8.23 11.21 5.25
CA PRO A 59 -6.90 11.80 5.07
C PRO A 59 -6.09 10.99 4.04
N PRO A 60 -5.20 11.64 3.25
CA PRO A 60 -4.29 10.99 2.29
C PRO A 60 -3.33 9.97 2.91
N VAL A 61 -3.13 9.98 4.21
CA VAL A 61 -2.22 9.05 4.89
C VAL A 61 -2.51 9.06 6.38
N LEU A 62 -2.17 7.97 7.04
CA LEU A 62 -2.08 7.90 8.49
C LEU A 62 -0.72 7.33 8.89
N TYR A 63 -0.16 7.83 9.98
CA TYR A 63 1.13 7.41 10.52
C TYR A 63 0.96 6.74 11.88
N PHE A 64 1.69 5.66 12.10
CA PHE A 64 1.68 4.88 13.33
C PHE A 64 3.10 4.56 13.79
N LYS A 65 3.25 4.22 15.07
CA LYS A 65 4.52 3.77 15.65
C LYS A 65 4.66 2.25 15.71
N SER A 66 3.56 1.52 15.48
CA SER A 66 3.59 0.06 15.45
C SER A 66 2.63 -0.50 14.39
N LEU A 67 2.94 -1.69 13.88
CA LEU A 67 2.06 -2.44 12.98
C LEU A 67 0.73 -2.80 13.66
N ASN A 68 0.76 -3.08 14.96
CA ASN A 68 -0.43 -3.41 15.73
C ASN A 68 -1.43 -2.25 15.75
N ASP A 69 -0.98 -1.03 16.02
CA ASP A 69 -1.84 0.15 16.04
C ASP A 69 -2.42 0.45 14.65
N ALA A 70 -1.59 0.32 13.61
CA ALA A 70 -2.01 0.51 12.23
C ALA A 70 -3.12 -0.49 11.83
N ARG A 71 -2.99 -1.77 12.23
CA ARG A 71 -4.01 -2.80 12.00
C ARG A 71 -5.28 -2.52 12.79
N ASN A 72 -5.16 -2.24 14.09
CA ASN A 72 -6.30 -2.02 14.97
C ASN A 72 -7.11 -0.77 14.62
N ARG A 73 -6.49 0.22 13.96
CA ARG A 73 -7.20 1.38 13.43
C ARG A 73 -8.27 1.01 12.38
N GLY A 74 -8.06 -0.10 11.65
CA GLY A 74 -8.99 -0.66 10.65
C GLY A 74 -8.97 0.01 9.27
N ASN A 75 -8.24 1.11 9.09
CA ASN A 75 -8.23 1.86 7.81
C ASN A 75 -7.65 1.06 6.63
N ALA A 76 -6.75 0.10 6.88
CA ALA A 76 -6.16 -0.75 5.84
C ALA A 76 -7.00 -2.01 5.54
N GLY A 77 -8.15 -2.18 6.21
CA GLY A 77 -8.99 -3.37 6.12
C GLY A 77 -8.36 -4.62 6.74
N LEU A 78 -8.95 -5.78 6.45
CA LEU A 78 -8.61 -7.06 7.09
C LEU A 78 -7.36 -7.75 6.50
N ARG A 79 -7.03 -7.47 5.24
CA ARG A 79 -5.93 -8.09 4.49
C ARG A 79 -5.06 -7.04 3.80
N PRO A 80 -4.36 -6.18 4.57
CA PRO A 80 -3.46 -5.21 3.98
C PRO A 80 -2.23 -5.88 3.38
N ALA A 81 -1.75 -5.36 2.25
CA ALA A 81 -0.40 -5.63 1.80
C ALA A 81 0.58 -4.93 2.74
N ILE A 82 1.43 -5.69 3.42
CA ILE A 82 2.53 -5.14 4.22
C ILE A 82 3.76 -5.13 3.31
N VAL A 83 4.37 -3.95 3.19
CA VAL A 83 5.53 -3.70 2.33
C VAL A 83 6.56 -2.89 3.11
N TYR A 84 7.82 -2.98 2.73
CA TYR A 84 8.92 -2.29 3.40
C TYR A 84 9.47 -1.19 2.51
N ALA A 85 9.62 0.01 3.08
CA ALA A 85 10.35 1.08 2.43
C ALA A 85 11.82 0.69 2.32
N THR A 86 12.38 0.89 1.13
CA THR A 86 13.78 0.57 0.78
C THR A 86 14.65 1.82 0.79
N GLU A 87 14.06 2.97 0.49
CA GLU A 87 14.69 4.28 0.54
C GLU A 87 13.63 5.37 0.75
N THR A 88 14.08 6.59 1.01
CA THR A 88 13.23 7.77 1.09
C THR A 88 13.54 8.73 -0.03
N MET A 89 12.50 9.39 -0.52
CA MET A 89 12.61 10.46 -1.50
C MET A 89 12.07 11.75 -0.85
N ASN A 90 12.81 12.86 -0.98
CA ASN A 90 12.42 14.17 -0.47
C ASN A 90 11.96 14.23 1.02
N GLN A 91 12.60 13.45 1.91
CA GLN A 91 12.35 13.37 3.36
C GLN A 91 10.94 12.91 3.79
N GLY A 92 9.96 12.75 2.92
CA GLY A 92 8.59 12.34 3.30
C GLY A 92 7.89 11.41 2.32
N ASP A 93 8.57 11.03 1.24
CA ASP A 93 8.12 9.99 0.33
C ASP A 93 8.92 8.71 0.57
N ALA A 94 8.30 7.57 0.31
CA ALA A 94 8.94 6.26 0.43
C ALA A 94 9.03 5.57 -0.92
N VAL A 95 9.99 4.69 -1.04
CA VAL A 95 10.16 3.82 -2.21
C VAL A 95 10.08 2.38 -1.76
N ILE A 96 9.30 1.57 -2.46
CA ILE A 96 9.18 0.12 -2.22
C ILE A 96 9.77 -0.67 -3.38
N ASP A 97 10.07 -1.94 -3.12
CA ASP A 97 10.57 -2.85 -4.15
C ASP A 97 9.59 -2.99 -5.33
N ALA A 98 10.14 -3.16 -6.52
CA ALA A 98 9.36 -3.27 -7.75
C ALA A 98 8.45 -4.52 -7.78
N SER A 99 8.79 -5.60 -7.06
CA SER A 99 7.93 -6.79 -6.94
C SER A 99 6.66 -6.48 -6.13
N ASP A 100 6.80 -5.80 -4.98
CA ASP A 100 5.68 -5.38 -4.15
C ASP A 100 4.77 -4.38 -4.87
N ALA A 101 5.37 -3.39 -5.52
CA ALA A 101 4.61 -2.45 -6.32
C ALA A 101 3.86 -3.14 -7.47
N ARG A 102 4.49 -4.11 -8.16
CA ARG A 102 3.82 -4.90 -9.20
C ARG A 102 2.67 -5.73 -8.66
N ARG A 103 2.82 -6.34 -7.47
CA ARG A 103 1.74 -7.07 -6.79
C ARG A 103 0.55 -6.16 -6.48
N ILE A 104 0.80 -4.99 -5.90
CA ILE A 104 -0.24 -3.99 -5.58
C ILE A 104 -0.93 -3.49 -6.84
N LEU A 105 -0.15 -3.07 -7.85
CA LEU A 105 -0.68 -2.51 -9.10
C LEU A 105 -1.32 -3.57 -9.99
N GLY A 106 -0.90 -4.82 -9.90
CA GLY A 106 -1.48 -5.95 -10.64
C GLY A 106 -2.88 -6.32 -10.13
N SER A 107 -3.11 -6.20 -8.81
CA SER A 107 -4.40 -6.47 -8.19
C SER A 107 -5.42 -5.33 -8.40
N ARG A 108 -6.65 -5.68 -8.79
CA ARG A 108 -7.77 -4.72 -8.88
C ARG A 108 -8.04 -4.07 -7.53
N SER A 109 -8.06 -4.84 -6.45
CA SER A 109 -8.33 -4.34 -5.11
C SER A 109 -7.15 -3.52 -4.58
N GLY A 110 -5.92 -3.87 -4.93
CA GLY A 110 -4.72 -3.07 -4.61
C GLY A 110 -4.78 -1.66 -5.23
N ARG A 111 -5.11 -1.58 -6.54
CA ARG A 111 -5.34 -0.28 -7.20
C ARG A 111 -6.47 0.51 -6.56
N GLN A 112 -7.55 -0.16 -6.16
CA GLN A 112 -8.67 0.50 -5.47
C GLN A 112 -8.27 1.01 -4.09
N ALA A 113 -7.51 0.25 -3.32
CA ALA A 113 -7.00 0.64 -2.01
C ALA A 113 -6.12 1.91 -2.08
N LEU A 114 -5.27 2.01 -3.12
CA LEU A 114 -4.50 3.22 -3.41
C LEU A 114 -5.43 4.42 -3.71
N ARG A 115 -6.45 4.23 -4.55
CA ARG A 115 -7.40 5.32 -4.88
C ARG A 115 -8.23 5.78 -3.70
N GLU A 116 -8.57 4.88 -2.77
CA GLU A 116 -9.40 5.13 -1.59
C GLU A 116 -8.64 5.63 -0.36
N SER A 117 -7.35 5.96 -0.49
CA SER A 117 -6.51 6.40 0.62
C SER A 117 -6.40 5.37 1.76
N ARG A 118 -6.31 4.09 1.41
CA ARG A 118 -6.08 3.00 2.37
C ARG A 118 -4.59 2.69 2.53
N VAL A 119 -3.78 3.74 2.60
CA VAL A 119 -2.32 3.67 2.74
C VAL A 119 -1.93 4.21 4.11
N LEU A 120 -1.24 3.38 4.89
CA LEU A 120 -0.79 3.69 6.24
C LEU A 120 0.73 3.52 6.28
N PHE A 121 1.40 4.38 7.05
CA PHE A 121 2.84 4.29 7.29
C PHE A 121 3.07 3.90 8.75
N VAL A 122 3.94 2.94 8.98
CA VAL A 122 4.45 2.57 10.31
C VAL A 122 5.90 3.01 10.37
N ILE A 123 6.20 3.98 11.21
CA ILE A 123 7.54 4.55 11.37
C ILE A 123 8.06 4.12 12.73
N GLN A 124 9.01 3.20 12.72
CA GLN A 124 9.59 2.61 13.92
C GLN A 124 10.61 3.56 14.57
#